data_AF-A0A8S3TC53-F1
#
_entry.id   AF-A0A8S3TC53-F1
#
_cell.length_a   1.000
_cell.length_b   1.000
_cell.length_c   1.000
_cell.angle_alpha   90.00
_cell.angle_beta   90.00
_cell.angle_gamma   90.00
#
_symmetry.space_group_name_H-M   'P 1'
#
loop_
_entity.id
_entity.type
_entity.pdbx_description
1 polymer ?
#
loop_
_entity_poly.entity_id
_entity_poly.type
_entity_poly.pdbx_seq_one_letter_code
_entity_poly.pdbx_strand_id
1 'polypeptide(L)'
;MIALLVLTALLSINAEDQGVYIDNQWDGGFAGHVLLHPAVALHGWTIHVKFDHPVDKLETWVAALTSTSSDKTEFVLTNKDYDKDVLSGGNLKIDFVARASGTTSLAGKVTIEGQSPQPTGTQQPNQPTGNPSLPPVSTNNSTGSPSHSVKLTPPPGVGGSKMKYDYGKAMGLSILFYDAQRSGKLPGNNPIPWRGDSAMGDNGDGHDLTGGWYDGKYINFEIYEKLRKSQSRSTGDHVKFNLPMAMSAHVLGWGLEKFKDAYEHAGKLNDMYDCLRTPLDYFLKCWIPSQQTYWVQVGDGGADHAFWGRAEDMHMGRPAYKIHPGAPGSDAAGNTVAALAIGAVVFKEKCEQDLYFNQIARDAGYSAKLLEAAKSLYEFAKANPGIYSNSVPQAKAFYGSSGFKDEMCEAAAELYKATKDQKYLTDAKSFYDPALAWGYSWDAKQPGCQLLLWELTQEAKYKTNMEEFIAAYAPGGSVPMTPCGLTYRDKWGSNRYAANAAFIAVIAVADGIGGDKFLNYAMSQINYILGDNNKHLSYEIGFGNNYPKKPHHRGAACKPGWCAPSWQDSPHILYGGLCGGPGPNDDYQDNRDDYVKNEVACDFNAGFQTACAGLYHFAINNQLPPSPPAKC
;
A
#
# COMPACT_ATOMS: atom_id res chain seq x y z
N MET A 1 36.16 -49.05 -8.99
CA MET A 1 35.03 -49.21 -8.06
C MET A 1 35.28 -48.31 -6.86
N ILE A 2 34.63 -47.14 -6.81
CA ILE A 2 34.60 -46.28 -5.62
C ILE A 2 33.11 -46.00 -5.40
N ALA A 3 32.56 -46.57 -4.34
CA ALA A 3 31.15 -46.46 -3.99
C ALA A 3 30.90 -45.10 -3.33
N LEU A 4 29.94 -44.37 -3.89
CA LEU A 4 29.43 -43.10 -3.41
C LEU A 4 28.48 -43.40 -2.24
N LEU A 5 28.84 -43.03 -1.01
CA LEU A 5 27.92 -43.03 0.13
C LEU A 5 27.02 -41.79 0.02
N VAL A 6 25.82 -41.97 -0.52
CA VAL A 6 24.74 -40.99 -0.43
C VAL A 6 24.06 -41.18 0.92
N LEU A 7 24.33 -40.28 1.86
CA LEU A 7 23.59 -40.19 3.11
C LEU A 7 22.20 -39.61 2.78
N THR A 8 21.21 -40.48 2.62
CA THR A 8 19.80 -40.09 2.57
C THR A 8 19.37 -39.78 4.00
N ALA A 9 19.33 -38.49 4.35
CA ALA A 9 18.59 -38.04 5.51
C ALA A 9 17.09 -38.25 5.21
N LEU A 10 16.56 -39.40 5.64
CA LEU A 10 15.14 -39.55 5.87
C LEU A 10 14.77 -38.58 6.98
N LEU A 11 14.24 -37.41 6.61
CA LEU A 11 13.44 -36.58 7.50
C LEU A 11 12.25 -37.45 7.95
N SER A 12 12.38 -38.08 9.11
CA SER A 12 11.24 -38.56 9.86
C SER A 12 10.41 -37.34 10.22
N ILE A 13 9.35 -37.09 9.46
CA ILE A 13 8.30 -36.16 9.85
C ILE A 13 7.70 -36.76 11.13
N ASN A 14 7.94 -36.12 12.28
CA ASN A 14 7.42 -36.59 13.55
C ASN A 14 5.88 -36.66 13.46
N ALA A 15 5.31 -37.79 13.86
CA ALA A 15 3.88 -38.05 13.87
C ALA A 15 3.14 -37.31 15.01
N GLU A 16 3.62 -36.16 15.47
CA GLU A 16 3.21 -35.53 16.74
C GLU A 16 2.30 -34.29 16.63
N ASP A 17 1.96 -33.79 15.42
CA ASP A 17 1.21 -32.53 15.25
C ASP A 17 -0.25 -32.68 14.76
N GLN A 18 -0.87 -33.86 14.83
CA GLN A 18 -2.30 -34.04 14.49
C GLN A 18 -3.18 -34.16 15.73
N GLY A 19 -4.25 -33.36 15.81
CA GLY A 19 -5.10 -33.34 16.99
C GLY A 19 -6.16 -32.24 17.01
N VAL A 20 -6.83 -32.14 18.15
CA VAL A 20 -7.72 -31.02 18.48
C VAL A 20 -7.03 -30.20 19.56
N TYR A 21 -6.85 -28.92 19.29
CA TYR A 21 -6.13 -27.99 20.13
C TYR A 21 -7.09 -26.93 20.65
N ILE A 22 -7.00 -26.63 21.95
CA ILE A 22 -7.84 -25.61 22.59
C ILE A 22 -6.97 -24.38 22.80
N ASP A 23 -7.24 -23.33 22.03
CA ASP A 23 -6.41 -22.12 22.01
C ASP A 23 -6.80 -21.14 23.11
N ASN A 24 -8.10 -21.08 23.42
CA ASN A 24 -8.64 -20.16 24.41
C ASN A 24 -9.92 -20.73 25.05
N GLN A 25 -10.11 -20.50 26.34
CA GLN A 25 -11.29 -20.97 27.07
C GLN A 25 -11.83 -19.87 27.98
N TRP A 26 -13.16 -19.76 28.06
CA TRP A 26 -13.89 -18.81 28.91
C TRP A 26 -15.11 -19.47 29.54
N ASP A 27 -15.79 -18.74 30.44
CA ASP A 27 -17.01 -19.24 31.08
C ASP A 27 -18.10 -19.51 30.03
N GLY A 28 -18.41 -20.79 29.83
CA GLY A 28 -19.45 -21.25 28.90
C GLY A 28 -19.01 -21.52 27.46
N GLY A 29 -17.70 -21.47 27.15
CA GLY A 29 -17.22 -21.80 25.81
C GLY A 29 -15.70 -21.82 25.64
N PHE A 30 -15.26 -22.24 24.46
CA PHE A 30 -13.85 -22.30 24.10
C PHE A 30 -13.66 -22.13 22.58
N ALA A 31 -12.50 -21.64 22.19
CA ALA A 31 -12.05 -21.60 20.81
C ALA A 31 -10.88 -22.57 20.66
N GLY A 32 -10.81 -23.23 19.52
CA GLY A 32 -9.76 -24.18 19.23
C GLY A 32 -9.68 -24.47 17.76
N HIS A 33 -8.80 -25.39 17.41
CA HIS A 33 -8.65 -25.84 16.04
C HIS A 33 -8.34 -27.33 15.95
N VAL A 34 -8.79 -27.92 14.85
CA VAL A 34 -8.38 -29.25 14.41
C VAL A 34 -7.16 -29.09 13.51
N LEU A 35 -6.13 -29.91 13.68
CA LEU A 35 -5.01 -30.01 12.73
C LEU A 35 -4.82 -31.45 12.29
N LEU A 36 -4.72 -31.64 10.98
CA LEU A 36 -4.58 -32.94 10.31
C LEU A 36 -3.54 -32.83 9.19
N HIS A 37 -2.74 -33.87 8.99
CA HIS A 37 -1.82 -33.99 7.85
C HIS A 37 -2.17 -35.24 7.05
N PRO A 38 -2.96 -35.10 5.96
CA PRO A 38 -3.39 -36.26 5.18
C PRO A 38 -2.19 -36.97 4.56
N ALA A 39 -2.08 -38.28 4.79
CA ALA A 39 -0.99 -39.10 4.24
C ALA A 39 -1.08 -39.27 2.71
N VAL A 40 -2.25 -38.99 2.13
CA VAL A 40 -2.54 -38.99 0.69
C VAL A 40 -3.35 -37.75 0.34
N ALA A 41 -3.29 -37.30 -0.92
CA ALA A 41 -4.10 -36.19 -1.37
C ALA A 41 -5.59 -36.49 -1.23
N LEU A 42 -6.35 -35.51 -0.75
CA LEU A 42 -7.81 -35.58 -0.57
C LEU A 42 -8.50 -34.82 -1.70
N HIS A 43 -9.62 -35.36 -2.18
CA HIS A 43 -10.49 -34.78 -3.20
C HIS A 43 -11.93 -34.84 -2.69
N GLY A 44 -12.21 -34.02 -1.70
CA GLY A 44 -13.32 -34.14 -0.75
C GLY A 44 -12.86 -34.79 0.54
N TRP A 45 -13.36 -34.30 1.68
CA TRP A 45 -13.02 -34.83 2.99
C TRP A 45 -14.18 -34.72 3.99
N THR A 46 -14.25 -35.73 4.86
CA THR A 46 -15.14 -35.82 6.01
C THR A 46 -14.27 -36.12 7.23
N ILE A 47 -14.42 -35.34 8.29
CA ILE A 47 -13.69 -35.54 9.54
C ILE A 47 -14.65 -35.63 10.72
N HIS A 48 -14.23 -36.38 11.73
CA HIS A 48 -14.94 -36.56 12.99
C HIS A 48 -14.13 -35.89 14.10
N VAL A 49 -14.73 -34.91 14.75
CA VAL A 49 -14.16 -34.22 15.90
C VAL A 49 -14.88 -34.71 17.15
N LYS A 50 -14.16 -35.42 18.02
CA LYS A 50 -14.72 -36.03 19.22
C LYS A 50 -14.12 -35.44 20.50
N PHE A 51 -14.95 -34.85 21.34
CA PHE A 51 -14.57 -34.37 22.67
C PHE A 51 -14.82 -35.43 23.74
N ASP A 52 -14.05 -35.37 24.82
CA ASP A 52 -14.20 -36.22 26.01
C ASP A 52 -15.44 -35.88 26.86
N HIS A 53 -15.99 -34.69 26.68
CA HIS A 53 -17.21 -34.21 27.33
C HIS A 53 -18.23 -33.63 26.32
N PRO A 54 -19.53 -33.61 26.67
CA PRO A 54 -20.56 -33.01 25.82
C PRO A 54 -20.28 -31.53 25.51
N VAL A 55 -20.36 -31.17 24.24
CA VAL A 55 -20.25 -29.80 23.73
C VAL A 55 -21.61 -29.40 23.16
N ASP A 56 -22.23 -28.34 23.68
CA ASP A 56 -23.58 -27.94 23.29
C ASP A 56 -23.69 -27.43 21.87
N LYS A 57 -22.63 -26.79 21.37
CA LYS A 57 -22.58 -26.25 20.02
C LYS A 57 -21.14 -26.17 19.56
N LEU A 58 -20.88 -26.49 18.28
CA LEU A 58 -19.61 -26.27 17.61
C LEU A 58 -19.87 -25.51 16.30
N GLU A 59 -19.25 -24.34 16.17
CA GLU A 59 -19.34 -23.46 15.00
C GLU A 59 -18.00 -23.43 14.29
N THR A 60 -18.00 -23.58 12.97
CA THR A 60 -16.80 -23.47 12.12
C THR A 60 -17.12 -22.58 10.92
N TRP A 61 -16.08 -21.97 10.33
CA TRP A 61 -16.24 -21.07 9.18
C TRP A 61 -15.77 -21.69 7.87
N VAL A 62 -14.88 -22.67 7.94
CA VAL A 62 -14.25 -23.29 6.77
C VAL A 62 -14.84 -24.66 6.43
N ALA A 63 -15.50 -25.34 7.37
CA ALA A 63 -16.16 -26.63 7.14
C ALA A 63 -17.68 -26.51 7.24
N ALA A 64 -18.41 -27.47 6.68
CA ALA A 64 -19.84 -27.65 6.92
C ALA A 64 -20.04 -28.66 8.06
N LEU A 65 -20.78 -28.30 9.12
CA LEU A 65 -21.21 -29.24 10.15
C LEU A 65 -22.38 -30.07 9.60
N THR A 66 -22.15 -31.37 9.37
CA THR A 66 -23.13 -32.26 8.74
C THR A 66 -23.89 -33.11 9.74
N SER A 67 -23.28 -33.47 10.87
CA SER A 67 -23.99 -34.15 11.96
C SER A 67 -23.35 -33.91 13.33
N THR A 68 -24.14 -34.13 14.38
CA THR A 68 -23.70 -34.13 15.78
C THR A 68 -24.28 -35.35 16.47
N SER A 69 -23.46 -36.08 17.24
CA SER A 69 -23.92 -37.25 17.98
C SER A 69 -24.98 -36.88 19.04
N SER A 70 -25.84 -37.82 19.40
CA SER A 70 -26.91 -37.59 20.38
C SER A 70 -26.39 -37.27 21.78
N ASP A 71 -25.21 -37.76 22.14
CA ASP A 71 -24.51 -37.46 23.40
C ASP A 71 -23.69 -36.15 23.33
N LYS A 72 -23.71 -35.48 22.17
CA LYS A 72 -23.00 -34.23 21.88
C LYS A 72 -21.48 -34.29 22.06
N THR A 73 -20.89 -35.47 21.96
CA THR A 73 -19.44 -35.64 22.06
C THR A 73 -18.75 -35.67 20.71
N GLU A 74 -19.47 -35.89 19.61
CA GLU A 74 -18.88 -36.04 18.28
C GLU A 74 -19.58 -35.15 17.23
N PHE A 75 -18.77 -34.46 16.43
CA PHE A 75 -19.18 -33.55 15.36
C PHE A 75 -18.55 -33.98 14.05
N VAL A 76 -19.37 -34.18 13.02
CA VAL A 76 -18.91 -34.55 11.69
C VAL A 76 -18.87 -33.30 10.80
N LEU A 77 -17.69 -33.02 10.25
CA LEU A 77 -17.44 -31.87 9.40
C LEU A 77 -17.04 -32.31 8.00
N THR A 78 -17.57 -31.66 6.97
CA THR A 78 -17.18 -31.90 5.57
C THR A 78 -16.63 -30.63 4.93
N ASN A 79 -15.85 -30.80 3.87
CA ASN A 79 -15.35 -29.71 3.05
C ASN A 79 -16.47 -28.85 2.45
N LYS A 80 -16.16 -27.60 2.12
CA LYS A 80 -16.94 -26.74 1.22
C LYS A 80 -16.40 -26.89 -0.22
N ASP A 81 -17.05 -26.23 -1.17
CA ASP A 81 -16.71 -26.39 -2.60
C ASP A 81 -15.29 -25.90 -2.94
N TYR A 82 -14.72 -24.98 -2.15
CA TYR A 82 -13.44 -24.31 -2.43
C TYR A 82 -12.23 -24.95 -1.74
N ASP A 83 -12.41 -25.85 -0.76
CA ASP A 83 -11.34 -26.45 0.06
C ASP A 83 -11.36 -27.98 0.06
N LYS A 84 -12.07 -28.57 -0.92
CA LYS A 84 -12.16 -30.03 -1.10
C LYS A 84 -10.82 -30.69 -1.42
N ASP A 85 -9.91 -29.97 -2.08
CA ASP A 85 -8.64 -30.52 -2.55
C ASP A 85 -7.51 -30.19 -1.56
N VAL A 86 -6.96 -31.21 -0.89
CA VAL A 86 -5.81 -31.07 0.04
C VAL A 86 -4.68 -31.96 -0.45
N LEU A 87 -3.48 -31.40 -0.65
CA LEU A 87 -2.33 -32.17 -1.14
C LEU A 87 -1.83 -33.17 -0.09
N SER A 88 -1.21 -34.26 -0.57
CA SER A 88 -0.53 -35.25 0.29
C SER A 88 0.56 -34.57 1.12
N GLY A 89 0.57 -34.80 2.44
CA GLY A 89 1.50 -34.13 3.36
C GLY A 89 1.22 -32.63 3.57
N GLY A 90 0.10 -32.12 3.02
CA GLY A 90 -0.40 -30.78 3.31
C GLY A 90 -1.09 -30.73 4.68
N ASN A 91 -1.54 -29.53 5.07
CA ASN A 91 -2.20 -29.30 6.35
C ASN A 91 -3.68 -29.03 6.13
N LEU A 92 -4.55 -29.78 6.82
CA LEU A 92 -5.96 -29.46 6.97
C LEU A 92 -6.18 -28.94 8.38
N LYS A 93 -6.34 -27.61 8.51
CA LYS A 93 -6.64 -26.93 9.77
C LYS A 93 -8.07 -26.41 9.75
N ILE A 94 -8.85 -26.69 10.80
CA ILE A 94 -10.24 -26.21 10.94
C ILE A 94 -10.39 -25.54 12.30
N ASP A 95 -10.49 -24.21 12.29
CA ASP A 95 -10.80 -23.43 13.48
C ASP A 95 -12.28 -23.54 13.85
N PHE A 96 -12.56 -23.59 15.14
CA PHE A 96 -13.91 -23.68 15.67
C PHE A 96 -14.08 -22.86 16.95
N VAL A 97 -15.32 -22.44 17.20
CA VAL A 97 -15.77 -21.97 18.51
C VAL A 97 -16.87 -22.90 19.02
N ALA A 98 -16.70 -23.32 20.26
CA ALA A 98 -17.58 -24.26 20.92
C ALA A 98 -18.20 -23.67 22.19
N ARG A 99 -19.41 -24.12 22.52
CA ARG A 99 -20.09 -23.82 23.79
C ARG A 99 -20.21 -25.11 24.59
N ALA A 100 -19.80 -25.08 25.85
CA ALA A 100 -19.93 -26.22 26.75
C ALA A 100 -20.11 -25.71 28.19
N SER A 101 -20.92 -26.42 28.98
CA SER A 101 -21.11 -26.14 30.40
C SER A 101 -20.16 -26.99 31.26
N GLY A 102 -19.17 -26.36 31.90
CA GLY A 102 -18.33 -26.97 32.94
C GLY A 102 -16.99 -27.55 32.48
N THR A 103 -15.98 -27.36 33.32
CA THR A 103 -14.57 -27.82 33.30
C THR A 103 -13.59 -27.21 32.29
N THR A 104 -12.36 -26.98 32.77
CA THR A 104 -11.22 -26.30 32.13
C THR A 104 -10.23 -27.25 31.44
N SER A 105 -10.58 -28.54 31.30
CA SER A 105 -9.75 -29.55 30.62
C SER A 105 -10.59 -30.36 29.65
N LEU A 106 -10.82 -29.82 28.45
CA LEU A 106 -11.44 -30.53 27.34
C LEU A 106 -10.35 -31.13 26.46
N ALA A 107 -10.37 -32.45 26.27
CA ALA A 107 -9.53 -33.13 25.30
C ALA A 107 -10.37 -33.55 24.08
N GLY A 108 -9.90 -33.17 22.90
CA GLY A 108 -10.52 -33.58 21.64
C GLY A 108 -9.64 -34.54 20.85
N LYS A 109 -10.27 -35.41 20.06
CA LYS A 109 -9.64 -36.27 19.06
C LYS A 109 -10.24 -35.98 17.70
N VAL A 110 -9.44 -36.16 16.66
CA VAL A 110 -9.90 -36.04 15.28
C VAL A 110 -9.55 -37.28 14.48
N THR A 111 -10.47 -37.72 13.62
CA THR A 111 -10.21 -38.74 12.58
C THR A 111 -10.74 -38.30 11.22
N ILE A 112 -10.07 -38.70 10.15
CA ILE A 112 -10.52 -38.49 8.76
C ILE A 112 -11.10 -39.80 8.23
N GLU A 113 -12.27 -39.75 7.58
CA GLU A 113 -12.82 -40.94 6.92
C GLU A 113 -11.86 -41.45 5.82
N GLY A 114 -11.70 -42.77 5.73
CA GLY A 114 -10.85 -43.40 4.71
C GLY A 114 -9.34 -43.42 5.02
N GLN A 115 -8.91 -42.96 6.20
CA GLN A 115 -7.52 -43.12 6.69
C GLN A 115 -7.48 -43.86 8.04
N SER A 116 -6.43 -44.65 8.26
CA SER A 116 -6.22 -45.36 9.55
C SER A 116 -5.91 -44.38 10.68
N PRO A 117 -6.40 -44.60 11.92
CA PRO A 117 -6.13 -43.69 13.05
C PRO A 117 -4.63 -43.60 13.37
N GLN A 118 -4.10 -42.39 13.45
CA GLN A 118 -2.75 -42.11 13.98
C GLN A 118 -2.85 -41.54 15.42
N PRO A 119 -1.81 -41.69 16.28
CA PRO A 119 -1.86 -41.25 17.67
C PRO A 119 -1.91 -39.71 17.77
N THR A 120 -2.82 -39.16 18.58
CA THR A 120 -2.98 -37.71 18.83
C THR A 120 -2.25 -37.26 20.09
N GLY A 121 -1.48 -36.16 20.03
CA GLY A 121 -0.86 -35.51 21.19
C GLY A 121 -1.70 -34.35 21.75
N THR A 122 -1.72 -34.15 23.07
CA THR A 122 -2.42 -33.06 23.77
C THR A 122 -1.42 -32.11 24.44
N GLN A 123 -1.53 -30.79 24.23
CA GLN A 123 -0.81 -29.79 25.05
C GLN A 123 -1.73 -28.63 25.50
N GLN A 124 -1.61 -28.26 26.77
CA GLN A 124 -2.19 -27.06 27.39
C GLN A 124 -1.10 -25.99 27.62
N PRO A 125 -1.39 -24.68 27.48
CA PRO A 125 -0.42 -23.63 27.82
C PRO A 125 -0.31 -23.40 29.34
N ASN A 126 0.93 -23.27 29.83
CA ASN A 126 1.25 -22.90 31.21
C ASN A 126 0.80 -21.47 31.57
N GLN A 127 0.10 -21.30 32.70
CA GLN A 127 -0.18 -20.00 33.32
C GLN A 127 1.02 -19.43 34.09
N PRO A 128 1.34 -18.13 33.97
CA PRO A 128 2.11 -17.40 34.98
C PRO A 128 1.19 -16.81 36.05
N THR A 129 1.44 -17.17 37.30
CA THR A 129 0.83 -16.57 38.51
C THR A 129 1.35 -15.15 38.74
N GLY A 130 0.45 -14.17 38.86
CA GLY A 130 0.82 -12.82 39.26
C GLY A 130 -0.38 -11.89 39.36
N ASN A 131 -0.97 -11.81 40.56
CA ASN A 131 -2.11 -10.96 40.88
C ASN A 131 -1.61 -9.55 41.27
N PRO A 132 -2.21 -8.46 40.76
CA PRO A 132 -2.37 -7.27 41.58
C PRO A 132 -3.83 -6.78 41.62
N SER A 133 -4.30 -6.62 42.85
CA SER A 133 -5.59 -6.03 43.26
C SER A 133 -5.85 -4.64 42.66
N LEU A 134 -7.07 -4.42 42.15
CA LEU A 134 -7.64 -3.11 41.83
C LEU A 134 -8.71 -2.70 42.87
N PRO A 135 -8.79 -1.42 43.27
CA PRO A 135 -9.88 -0.89 44.10
C PRO A 135 -11.15 -0.54 43.27
N PRO A 136 -12.33 -0.35 43.91
CA PRO A 136 -13.63 -0.56 43.27
C PRO A 136 -14.13 0.61 42.41
N VAL A 137 -14.86 0.24 41.36
CA VAL A 137 -15.58 1.12 40.42
C VAL A 137 -16.90 1.60 41.05
N SER A 138 -17.15 2.91 41.02
CA SER A 138 -18.48 3.49 41.22
C SER A 138 -19.23 3.57 39.88
N THR A 139 -20.44 3.04 39.87
CA THR A 139 -21.41 3.07 38.77
C THR A 139 -21.98 4.47 38.53
N ASN A 140 -22.14 4.88 37.28
CA ASN A 140 -23.31 5.67 36.87
C ASN A 140 -23.67 5.49 35.39
N ASN A 141 -24.93 5.14 35.18
CA ASN A 141 -25.63 5.02 33.91
C ASN A 141 -25.90 6.41 33.30
N SER A 142 -25.73 6.56 31.98
CA SER A 142 -26.67 7.34 31.18
C SER A 142 -26.66 6.90 29.70
N THR A 143 -27.85 6.91 29.14
CA THR A 143 -28.29 6.42 27.83
C THR A 143 -28.13 7.47 26.72
N GLY A 144 -27.63 7.09 25.54
CA GLY A 144 -27.66 7.92 24.32
C GLY A 144 -27.15 7.19 23.06
N SER A 145 -27.91 7.30 21.96
CA SER A 145 -27.79 6.63 20.64
C SER A 145 -26.39 6.57 19.99
N PRO A 146 -26.12 5.59 19.10
CA PRO A 146 -24.81 5.38 18.50
C PRO A 146 -24.51 6.41 17.39
N SER A 147 -23.58 7.30 17.68
CA SER A 147 -22.77 8.00 16.67
C SER A 147 -21.60 7.08 16.31
N HIS A 148 -21.48 6.67 15.05
CA HIS A 148 -20.30 5.97 14.54
C HIS A 148 -19.13 6.96 14.44
N SER A 149 -18.46 7.22 15.55
CA SER A 149 -17.13 7.81 15.57
C SER A 149 -16.11 6.71 15.32
N VAL A 150 -15.32 6.87 14.26
CA VAL A 150 -14.12 6.05 14.05
C VAL A 150 -13.15 6.38 15.18
N LYS A 151 -13.11 5.53 16.21
CA LYS A 151 -12.07 5.60 17.24
C LYS A 151 -10.76 5.10 16.64
N LEU A 152 -9.92 6.03 16.20
CA LEU A 152 -8.50 5.77 16.00
C LEU A 152 -7.88 5.55 17.38
N THR A 153 -7.55 4.31 17.72
CA THR A 153 -6.71 4.01 18.89
C THR A 153 -5.29 4.53 18.63
N PRO A 154 -4.72 5.36 19.51
CA PRO A 154 -3.32 5.79 19.39
C PRO A 154 -2.40 4.56 19.46
N PRO A 155 -1.29 4.51 18.71
CA PRO A 155 -0.26 3.50 18.93
C PRO A 155 0.29 3.59 20.36
N PRO A 156 0.82 2.49 20.93
CA PRO A 156 1.57 2.55 22.17
C PRO A 156 2.69 3.59 22.04
N GLY A 157 2.70 4.59 22.94
CA GLY A 157 3.70 5.66 22.91
C GLY A 157 5.10 5.09 23.03
N VAL A 158 5.96 5.40 22.06
CA VAL A 158 7.40 5.09 22.11
C VAL A 158 8.02 5.92 23.23
N GLY A 159 8.24 5.32 24.40
CA GLY A 159 8.93 5.96 25.51
C GLY A 159 10.31 6.44 25.08
N GLY A 160 10.56 7.76 25.15
CA GLY A 160 11.84 8.38 24.78
C GLY A 160 11.93 8.95 23.36
N SER A 161 10.81 9.09 22.63
CA SER A 161 10.74 9.55 21.24
C SER A 161 11.65 10.76 20.91
N LYS A 162 12.72 10.51 20.13
CA LYS A 162 13.53 11.55 19.46
C LYS A 162 12.79 12.23 18.29
N MET A 163 11.61 11.70 17.91
CA MET A 163 10.75 12.29 16.89
C MET A 163 9.97 13.47 17.48
N LYS A 164 9.94 14.58 16.75
CA LYS A 164 9.13 15.76 17.12
C LYS A 164 7.64 15.56 16.79
N TYR A 165 7.34 14.86 15.71
CA TYR A 165 6.00 14.55 15.25
C TYR A 165 5.79 13.03 15.19
N ASP A 166 4.54 12.60 15.31
CA ASP A 166 4.16 11.18 15.21
C ASP A 166 4.10 10.75 13.73
N TYR A 167 5.24 10.31 13.19
CA TYR A 167 5.34 9.85 11.80
C TYR A 167 4.49 8.61 11.52
N GLY A 168 4.25 7.75 12.53
CA GLY A 168 3.36 6.59 12.40
C GLY A 168 1.91 7.01 12.17
N LYS A 169 1.44 8.05 12.88
CA LYS A 169 0.13 8.65 12.64
C LYS A 169 0.03 9.31 11.27
N ALA A 170 1.03 10.10 10.85
CA ALA A 170 1.07 10.73 9.53
C ALA A 170 0.97 9.67 8.42
N MET A 171 1.80 8.64 8.48
CA MET A 171 1.74 7.52 7.55
C MET A 171 0.36 6.84 7.51
N GLY A 172 -0.27 6.62 8.67
CA GLY A 172 -1.62 6.04 8.75
C GLY A 172 -2.72 6.93 8.16
N LEU A 173 -2.60 8.26 8.27
CA LEU A 173 -3.51 9.20 7.61
C LEU A 173 -3.30 9.19 6.09
N SER A 174 -2.05 9.17 5.62
CA SER A 174 -1.73 9.08 4.19
C SER A 174 -2.34 7.85 3.51
N ILE A 175 -2.44 6.70 4.21
CA ILE A 175 -3.16 5.52 3.66
C ILE A 175 -4.65 5.82 3.45
N LEU A 176 -5.30 6.53 4.38
CA LEU A 176 -6.71 6.95 4.22
C LEU A 176 -6.90 7.90 3.04
N PHE A 177 -5.90 8.70 2.69
CA PHE A 177 -5.95 9.51 1.47
C PHE A 177 -6.06 8.64 0.23
N TYR A 178 -5.21 7.62 0.08
CA TYR A 178 -5.30 6.69 -1.05
C TYR A 178 -6.63 5.91 -1.06
N ASP A 179 -7.18 5.57 0.10
CA ASP A 179 -8.53 5.01 0.20
C ASP A 179 -9.60 5.96 -0.33
N ALA A 180 -9.42 7.26 -0.08
CA ALA A 180 -10.29 8.31 -0.59
C ALA A 180 -10.12 8.56 -2.10
N GLN A 181 -9.05 8.05 -2.73
CA GLN A 181 -8.82 8.13 -4.18
C GLN A 181 -9.34 6.93 -4.97
N ARG A 182 -9.78 5.83 -4.32
CA ARG A 182 -10.19 4.60 -5.03
C ARG A 182 -11.31 4.84 -6.03
N SER A 183 -11.20 4.29 -7.24
CA SER A 183 -12.24 4.27 -8.28
C SER A 183 -12.82 2.85 -8.42
N GLY A 184 -13.95 2.70 -9.10
CA GLY A 184 -14.63 1.41 -9.28
C GLY A 184 -15.44 0.99 -8.06
N LYS A 185 -15.58 -0.34 -7.90
CA LYS A 185 -16.26 -0.95 -6.76
C LYS A 185 -15.41 -0.82 -5.50
N LEU A 186 -15.95 -0.21 -4.46
CA LEU A 186 -15.27 -0.12 -3.17
C LEU A 186 -15.47 -1.41 -2.36
N PRO A 187 -14.48 -1.81 -1.54
CA PRO A 187 -14.64 -3.00 -0.70
C PRO A 187 -15.64 -2.74 0.43
N GLY A 188 -16.26 -3.81 0.95
CA GLY A 188 -17.27 -3.71 2.01
C GLY A 188 -16.74 -3.13 3.33
N ASN A 189 -15.43 -3.18 3.55
CA ASN A 189 -14.71 -2.58 4.69
C ASN A 189 -14.08 -1.21 4.35
N ASN A 190 -14.55 -0.51 3.31
CA ASN A 190 -14.04 0.82 2.93
C ASN A 190 -14.01 1.78 4.15
N PRO A 191 -12.84 2.33 4.53
CA PRO A 191 -12.72 3.18 5.70
C PRO A 191 -13.21 4.62 5.48
N ILE A 192 -13.56 5.00 4.24
CA ILE A 192 -13.96 6.36 3.88
C ILE A 192 -15.49 6.45 3.74
N PRO A 193 -16.22 6.91 4.77
CA PRO A 193 -17.69 6.80 4.83
C PRO A 193 -18.44 7.67 3.82
N TRP A 194 -17.77 8.66 3.25
CA TRP A 194 -18.33 9.58 2.26
C TRP A 194 -18.00 9.19 0.82
N ARG A 195 -17.29 8.08 0.60
CA ARG A 195 -16.99 7.50 -0.72
C ARG A 195 -17.88 6.30 -1.02
N GLY A 196 -18.33 6.19 -2.26
CA GLY A 196 -19.09 5.06 -2.77
C GLY A 196 -18.54 4.53 -4.10
N ASP A 197 -19.21 3.52 -4.64
CA ASP A 197 -18.88 2.97 -5.96
C ASP A 197 -18.98 4.07 -7.03
N SER A 198 -17.98 4.16 -7.91
CA SER A 198 -17.93 5.19 -8.96
C SER A 198 -17.28 4.64 -10.22
N ALA A 199 -17.55 5.29 -11.36
CA ALA A 199 -16.95 4.91 -12.65
C ALA A 199 -17.11 3.42 -13.03
N MET A 200 -18.23 2.80 -12.64
CA MET A 200 -18.51 1.37 -12.86
C MET A 200 -18.64 0.97 -14.34
N GLY A 201 -18.66 1.95 -15.25
CA GLY A 201 -18.67 1.75 -16.70
C GLY A 201 -17.29 1.91 -17.35
N ASP A 202 -16.21 2.14 -16.60
CA ASP A 202 -14.86 2.27 -17.15
C ASP A 202 -14.48 0.99 -17.91
N ASN A 203 -14.32 1.11 -19.23
CA ASN A 203 -13.94 0.00 -20.11
C ASN A 203 -13.14 0.52 -21.31
N GLY A 204 -12.35 -0.37 -21.92
CA GLY A 204 -11.61 -0.09 -23.16
C GLY A 204 -11.74 -1.26 -24.13
N ASP A 205 -12.36 -1.04 -25.29
CA ASP A 205 -12.66 -2.09 -26.29
C ASP A 205 -13.33 -3.35 -25.70
N GLY A 206 -14.21 -3.18 -24.71
CA GLY A 206 -14.91 -4.27 -24.04
C GLY A 206 -14.15 -4.91 -22.88
N HIS A 207 -12.92 -4.48 -22.57
CA HIS A 207 -12.18 -4.89 -21.37
C HIS A 207 -12.60 -4.05 -20.16
N ASP A 208 -12.83 -4.70 -19.02
CA ASP A 208 -13.09 -4.02 -17.75
C ASP A 208 -11.88 -3.22 -17.30
N LEU A 209 -12.04 -1.90 -17.13
CA LEU A 209 -11.02 -1.00 -16.62
C LEU A 209 -11.44 -0.33 -15.32
N THR A 210 -12.42 -0.86 -14.59
CA THR A 210 -12.80 -0.36 -13.27
C THR A 210 -11.70 -0.61 -12.22
N GLY A 211 -11.61 0.26 -11.21
CA GLY A 211 -10.56 0.21 -10.18
C GLY A 211 -9.53 1.33 -10.31
N GLY A 212 -8.42 1.18 -9.59
CA GLY A 212 -7.31 2.15 -9.57
C GLY A 212 -7.63 3.37 -8.70
N TRP A 213 -6.81 4.41 -8.83
CA TRP A 213 -6.97 5.68 -8.13
C TRP A 213 -7.34 6.82 -9.08
N TYR A 214 -8.18 7.73 -8.62
CA TYR A 214 -8.26 9.07 -9.20
C TYR A 214 -6.99 9.84 -8.87
N ASP A 215 -6.48 10.56 -9.86
CA ASP A 215 -5.18 11.19 -9.77
C ASP A 215 -5.18 12.42 -8.86
N GLY A 216 -6.00 13.42 -9.21
CA GLY A 216 -6.16 14.66 -8.46
C GLY A 216 -5.43 15.88 -9.00
N LYS A 217 -4.73 15.84 -10.16
CA LYS A 217 -3.88 16.95 -10.65
C LYS A 217 -4.53 17.97 -11.60
N TYR A 218 -4.01 19.20 -11.51
CA TYR A 218 -4.30 20.34 -12.38
C TYR A 218 -3.64 20.31 -13.77
N ILE A 219 -4.31 20.96 -14.72
CA ILE A 219 -3.87 21.12 -16.11
C ILE A 219 -2.86 22.25 -16.31
N ASN A 220 -1.78 22.07 -17.07
CA ASN A 220 -0.92 23.21 -17.44
C ASN A 220 -1.70 24.22 -18.32
N PHE A 221 -2.05 25.37 -17.75
CA PHE A 221 -2.91 26.39 -18.36
C PHE A 221 -2.31 26.99 -19.64
N GLU A 222 -0.98 27.15 -19.74
CA GLU A 222 -0.32 27.69 -20.93
C GLU A 222 -0.41 26.73 -22.14
N ILE A 223 -0.45 25.43 -21.87
CA ILE A 223 -0.61 24.38 -22.89
C ILE A 223 -2.09 24.24 -23.27
N TYR A 224 -3.00 24.36 -22.30
CA TYR A 224 -4.44 24.17 -22.52
C TYR A 224 -5.17 25.37 -23.15
N GLU A 225 -4.75 26.63 -22.89
CA GLU A 225 -5.29 27.81 -23.59
C GLU A 225 -5.10 27.74 -25.11
N LYS A 226 -4.02 27.10 -25.57
CA LYS A 226 -3.81 26.82 -27.00
C LYS A 226 -4.81 25.80 -27.56
N LEU A 227 -5.50 25.05 -26.70
CA LEU A 227 -6.38 23.94 -27.07
C LEU A 227 -7.89 24.28 -26.98
N ARG A 228 -8.37 25.27 -26.19
CA ARG A 228 -9.79 25.73 -26.28
C ARG A 228 -10.15 27.01 -25.48
N LYS A 229 -11.24 27.69 -25.91
CA LYS A 229 -11.89 28.84 -25.24
C LYS A 229 -13.00 28.45 -24.25
N SER A 230 -13.00 29.15 -23.11
CA SER A 230 -14.06 29.34 -22.10
C SER A 230 -14.67 28.12 -21.39
N GLN A 231 -14.29 27.90 -20.13
CA GLN A 231 -15.17 27.73 -18.97
C GLN A 231 -14.32 27.56 -17.69
N SER A 232 -14.91 27.90 -16.54
CA SER A 232 -14.34 27.83 -15.19
C SER A 232 -13.86 26.41 -14.86
N ARG A 233 -12.68 26.29 -14.24
CA ARG A 233 -11.86 25.06 -14.21
C ARG A 233 -11.58 24.66 -12.76
N SER A 234 -11.71 23.38 -12.47
CA SER A 234 -11.51 22.87 -11.11
C SER A 234 -10.85 21.49 -11.13
N THR A 235 -9.99 21.18 -10.18
CA THR A 235 -9.08 20.03 -10.08
C THR A 235 -9.02 19.48 -8.65
N GLY A 236 -8.50 18.27 -8.49
CA GLY A 236 -9.08 17.22 -7.63
C GLY A 236 -10.03 16.32 -8.42
N ASP A 237 -9.53 15.82 -9.56
CA ASP A 237 -10.25 15.26 -10.71
C ASP A 237 -10.58 13.77 -10.56
N HIS A 238 -11.22 13.19 -11.58
CA HIS A 238 -11.55 11.77 -11.61
C HIS A 238 -10.93 11.05 -12.83
N VAL A 239 -9.93 11.66 -13.47
CA VAL A 239 -9.16 10.97 -14.49
C VAL A 239 -8.23 9.97 -13.80
N LYS A 240 -8.08 8.80 -14.41
CA LYS A 240 -7.07 7.81 -14.01
C LYS A 240 -5.89 7.94 -14.96
N PHE A 241 -4.83 8.61 -14.51
CA PHE A 241 -3.58 8.71 -15.24
C PHE A 241 -2.60 7.64 -14.73
N ASN A 242 -2.22 6.69 -15.58
CA ASN A 242 -1.41 5.56 -15.10
C ASN A 242 0.05 5.94 -14.83
N LEU A 243 0.63 6.93 -15.53
CA LEU A 243 2.01 7.36 -15.30
C LEU A 243 2.28 7.78 -13.83
N PRO A 244 1.53 8.73 -13.24
CA PRO A 244 1.68 9.09 -11.82
C PRO A 244 1.12 8.04 -10.85
N MET A 245 0.05 7.33 -11.22
CA MET A 245 -0.51 6.27 -10.38
C MET A 245 0.50 5.14 -10.17
N ALA A 246 1.20 4.75 -11.23
CA ALA A 246 2.21 3.71 -11.20
C ALA A 246 3.45 4.14 -10.42
N MET A 247 3.93 5.37 -10.61
CA MET A 247 5.00 5.92 -9.76
C MET A 247 4.60 5.92 -8.28
N SER A 248 3.37 6.33 -7.97
CA SER A 248 2.88 6.32 -6.59
C SER A 248 2.89 4.89 -6.02
N ALA A 249 2.31 3.92 -6.74
CA ALA A 249 2.29 2.53 -6.31
C ALA A 249 3.70 1.93 -6.12
N HIS A 250 4.65 2.28 -7.01
CA HIS A 250 6.05 1.85 -6.89
C HIS A 250 6.71 2.40 -5.62
N VAL A 251 6.66 3.71 -5.39
CA VAL A 251 7.27 4.37 -4.21
C VAL A 251 6.67 3.85 -2.90
N LEU A 252 5.35 3.69 -2.85
CA LEU A 252 4.63 3.11 -1.74
C LEU A 252 5.06 1.65 -1.47
N GLY A 253 5.22 0.86 -2.54
CA GLY A 253 5.73 -0.51 -2.48
C GLY A 253 7.17 -0.57 -1.99
N TRP A 254 8.00 0.40 -2.37
CA TRP A 254 9.39 0.50 -1.95
C TRP A 254 9.50 0.88 -0.47
N GLY A 255 8.62 1.76 0.00
CA GLY A 255 8.47 2.03 1.43
C GLY A 255 8.08 0.80 2.22
N LEU A 256 7.11 0.03 1.73
CA LEU A 256 6.70 -1.22 2.38
C LEU A 256 7.82 -2.26 2.39
N GLU A 257 8.55 -2.43 1.28
CA GLU A 257 9.68 -3.35 1.18
C GLU A 257 10.79 -3.01 2.17
N LYS A 258 11.19 -1.74 2.26
CA LYS A 258 12.33 -1.31 3.09
C LYS A 258 11.98 -1.12 4.56
N PHE A 259 10.75 -0.69 4.86
CA PHE A 259 10.35 -0.22 6.19
C PHE A 259 9.12 -0.95 6.72
N LYS A 260 8.98 -2.24 6.42
CA LYS A 260 7.82 -3.07 6.80
C LYS A 260 7.49 -3.00 8.30
N ASP A 261 8.51 -3.04 9.15
CA ASP A 261 8.40 -2.94 10.61
C ASP A 261 7.73 -1.63 11.08
N ALA A 262 7.93 -0.52 10.36
CA ALA A 262 7.25 0.74 10.63
C ALA A 262 5.73 0.60 10.47
N TYR A 263 5.27 -0.11 9.43
CA TYR A 263 3.84 -0.37 9.22
C TYR A 263 3.29 -1.37 10.24
N GLU A 264 4.07 -2.38 10.62
CA GLU A 264 3.68 -3.34 11.67
C GLU A 264 3.52 -2.65 13.01
N HIS A 265 4.50 -1.85 13.44
CA HIS A 265 4.46 -1.10 14.69
C HIS A 265 3.34 -0.05 14.73
N ALA A 266 3.02 0.57 13.58
CA ALA A 266 1.90 1.50 13.47
C ALA A 266 0.52 0.80 13.42
N GLY A 267 0.48 -0.54 13.31
CA GLY A 267 -0.76 -1.29 13.10
C GLY A 267 -1.40 -1.03 11.74
N LYS A 268 -0.60 -0.72 10.72
CA LYS A 268 -1.00 -0.30 9.37
C LYS A 268 -0.53 -1.21 8.24
N LEU A 269 0.10 -2.34 8.56
CA LEU A 269 0.63 -3.26 7.55
C LEU A 269 -0.44 -3.76 6.57
N ASN A 270 -1.57 -4.27 7.08
CA ASN A 270 -2.65 -4.77 6.22
C ASN A 270 -3.34 -3.65 5.43
N ASP A 271 -3.54 -2.48 6.05
CA ASP A 271 -4.07 -1.30 5.37
C ASP A 271 -3.16 -0.91 4.18
N MET A 272 -1.83 -1.01 4.35
CA MET A 272 -0.87 -0.71 3.30
C MET A 272 -0.89 -1.74 2.16
N TYR A 273 -1.01 -3.04 2.47
CA TYR A 273 -1.21 -4.07 1.46
C TYR A 273 -2.51 -3.85 0.67
N ASP A 274 -3.61 -3.53 1.34
CA ASP A 274 -4.89 -3.23 0.68
C ASP A 274 -4.81 -1.95 -0.17
N CYS A 275 -4.09 -0.94 0.30
CA CYS A 275 -3.77 0.27 -0.44
C CYS A 275 -3.05 -0.09 -1.76
N LEU A 276 -1.93 -0.80 -1.69
CA LEU A 276 -1.12 -1.20 -2.86
C LEU A 276 -1.86 -2.14 -3.82
N ARG A 277 -2.72 -3.03 -3.32
CA ARG A 277 -3.51 -3.92 -4.18
C ARG A 277 -4.39 -3.15 -5.15
N THR A 278 -4.93 -2.00 -4.75
CA THR A 278 -5.87 -1.21 -5.57
C THR A 278 -5.32 -0.83 -6.96
N PRO A 279 -4.17 -0.15 -7.08
CA PRO A 279 -3.59 0.18 -8.39
C PRO A 279 -3.03 -1.05 -9.10
N LEU A 280 -2.48 -2.04 -8.37
CA LEU A 280 -1.89 -3.23 -8.97
C LEU A 280 -2.94 -4.11 -9.67
N ASP A 281 -4.09 -4.34 -9.03
CA ASP A 281 -5.22 -5.04 -9.65
C ASP A 281 -5.71 -4.30 -10.91
N TYR A 282 -5.74 -2.97 -10.86
CA TYR A 282 -6.10 -2.15 -12.01
C TYR A 282 -5.07 -2.24 -13.15
N PHE A 283 -3.77 -2.22 -12.85
CA PHE A 283 -2.73 -2.38 -13.88
C PHE A 283 -2.78 -3.76 -14.55
N LEU A 284 -3.12 -4.81 -13.81
CA LEU A 284 -3.36 -6.15 -14.39
C LEU A 284 -4.53 -6.14 -15.38
N LYS A 285 -5.59 -5.35 -15.14
CA LYS A 285 -6.69 -5.17 -16.10
C LYS A 285 -6.27 -4.33 -17.31
N CYS A 286 -5.41 -3.34 -17.11
CA CYS A 286 -4.97 -2.43 -18.17
C CYS A 286 -4.04 -3.09 -19.19
N TRP A 287 -3.27 -4.12 -18.82
CA TRP A 287 -2.34 -4.81 -19.71
C TRP A 287 -2.97 -6.06 -20.33
N ILE A 288 -3.07 -6.07 -21.67
CA ILE A 288 -3.58 -7.20 -22.46
C ILE A 288 -2.43 -7.76 -23.32
N PRO A 289 -1.63 -8.72 -22.80
CA PRO A 289 -0.43 -9.22 -23.48
C PRO A 289 -0.70 -9.79 -24.87
N SER A 290 -1.80 -10.54 -25.02
CA SER A 290 -2.19 -11.17 -26.30
C SER A 290 -2.50 -10.16 -27.41
N GLN A 291 -2.81 -8.91 -27.04
CA GLN A 291 -3.09 -7.81 -27.97
C GLN A 291 -1.94 -6.78 -28.01
N GLN A 292 -0.87 -6.98 -27.23
CA GLN A 292 0.20 -5.99 -27.00
C GLN A 292 -0.35 -4.59 -26.73
N THR A 293 -1.39 -4.50 -25.90
CA THR A 293 -2.13 -3.26 -25.63
C THR A 293 -2.12 -2.95 -24.14
N TYR A 294 -1.67 -1.75 -23.79
CA TYR A 294 -1.72 -1.23 -22.43
C TYR A 294 -2.60 0.02 -22.35
N TRP A 295 -3.67 -0.02 -21.55
CA TRP A 295 -4.50 1.15 -21.27
C TRP A 295 -3.78 2.05 -20.25
N VAL A 296 -3.44 3.27 -20.66
CA VAL A 296 -2.63 4.22 -19.88
C VAL A 296 -3.45 5.34 -19.25
N GLN A 297 -4.71 5.50 -19.67
CA GLN A 297 -5.60 6.53 -19.14
C GLN A 297 -7.06 6.13 -19.30
N VAL A 298 -7.89 6.47 -18.30
CA VAL A 298 -9.36 6.44 -18.41
C VAL A 298 -9.95 7.76 -17.95
N GLY A 299 -10.77 8.37 -18.80
CA GLY A 299 -11.32 9.71 -18.63
C GLY A 299 -10.66 10.73 -19.55
N ASP A 300 -11.46 11.65 -20.12
CA ASP A 300 -10.96 12.82 -20.84
C ASP A 300 -10.78 13.98 -19.85
N GLY A 301 -9.57 14.53 -19.77
CA GLY A 301 -9.27 15.57 -18.79
C GLY A 301 -10.07 16.86 -19.00
N GLY A 302 -10.43 17.21 -20.23
CA GLY A 302 -11.24 18.41 -20.48
C GLY A 302 -12.68 18.25 -19.98
N ALA A 303 -13.33 17.14 -20.33
CA ALA A 303 -14.68 16.82 -19.91
C ALA A 303 -14.78 16.61 -18.38
N ASP A 304 -13.81 15.95 -17.79
CA ASP A 304 -13.75 15.73 -16.35
C ASP A 304 -13.51 17.04 -15.58
N HIS A 305 -12.60 17.89 -16.07
CA HIS A 305 -12.28 19.16 -15.42
C HIS A 305 -13.39 20.22 -15.54
N ALA A 306 -14.32 20.03 -16.47
CA ALA A 306 -15.54 20.84 -16.60
C ALA A 306 -16.65 20.44 -15.62
N PHE A 307 -16.51 19.31 -14.91
CA PHE A 307 -17.45 18.85 -13.89
C PHE A 307 -16.89 19.10 -12.49
N TRP A 308 -17.67 19.70 -11.60
CA TRP A 308 -17.36 19.80 -10.17
C TRP A 308 -18.48 19.14 -9.35
N GLY A 309 -18.23 17.91 -8.93
CA GLY A 309 -19.18 17.07 -8.21
C GLY A 309 -18.52 15.80 -7.74
N ARG A 310 -19.25 14.94 -7.03
CA ARG A 310 -18.71 13.68 -6.51
C ARG A 310 -18.36 12.71 -7.63
N ALA A 311 -17.40 11.83 -7.38
CA ALA A 311 -17.05 10.75 -8.30
C ALA A 311 -18.25 9.83 -8.61
N GLU A 312 -19.12 9.61 -7.62
CA GLU A 312 -20.31 8.77 -7.77
C GLU A 312 -21.39 9.42 -8.67
N ASP A 313 -21.30 10.73 -8.88
CA ASP A 313 -22.29 11.54 -9.63
C ASP A 313 -21.79 11.94 -11.04
N MET A 314 -20.67 11.35 -11.50
CA MET A 314 -20.13 11.56 -12.85
C MET A 314 -21.10 11.12 -13.94
N HIS A 315 -21.26 11.95 -14.97
CA HIS A 315 -22.19 11.70 -16.09
C HIS A 315 -21.58 11.99 -17.47
N MET A 316 -20.33 12.47 -17.53
CA MET A 316 -19.60 12.65 -18.78
C MET A 316 -19.10 11.30 -19.33
N GLY A 317 -18.81 11.26 -20.63
CA GLY A 317 -18.10 10.12 -21.22
C GLY A 317 -16.68 9.99 -20.66
N ARG A 318 -16.28 8.76 -20.32
CA ARG A 318 -14.95 8.45 -19.77
C ARG A 318 -14.17 7.52 -20.72
N PRO A 319 -13.62 8.04 -21.83
CA PRO A 319 -12.91 7.23 -22.81
C PRO A 319 -11.64 6.62 -22.22
N ALA A 320 -11.30 5.41 -22.66
CA ALA A 320 -10.03 4.78 -22.37
C ALA A 320 -9.02 5.05 -23.49
N TYR A 321 -7.76 5.28 -23.12
CA TYR A 321 -6.66 5.52 -24.05
C TYR A 321 -5.53 4.53 -23.80
N LYS A 322 -4.90 4.09 -24.89
CA LYS A 322 -3.94 2.98 -24.88
C LYS A 322 -2.66 3.31 -25.64
N ILE A 323 -1.63 2.57 -25.29
CA ILE A 323 -0.42 2.40 -26.08
C ILE A 323 -0.37 0.97 -26.65
N HIS A 324 0.25 0.84 -27.81
CA HIS A 324 0.43 -0.41 -28.56
C HIS A 324 1.63 -0.25 -29.51
N PRO A 325 2.07 -1.26 -30.29
CA PRO A 325 3.30 -1.15 -31.10
C PRO A 325 3.32 0.04 -32.09
N GLY A 326 2.16 0.46 -32.59
CA GLY A 326 2.03 1.62 -33.49
C GLY A 326 1.91 2.97 -32.78
N ALA A 327 1.75 2.97 -31.45
CA ALA A 327 1.60 4.14 -30.61
C ALA A 327 2.29 3.85 -29.25
N PRO A 328 3.64 3.89 -29.20
CA PRO A 328 4.42 3.43 -28.05
C PRO A 328 4.34 4.34 -26.82
N GLY A 329 4.81 3.86 -25.66
CA GLY A 329 4.85 4.61 -24.40
C GLY A 329 5.63 3.88 -23.31
N SER A 330 6.95 3.80 -23.47
CA SER A 330 7.88 3.09 -22.58
C SER A 330 8.00 3.73 -21.20
N ASP A 331 7.74 5.02 -21.08
CA ASP A 331 7.65 5.76 -19.82
C ASP A 331 6.48 5.26 -18.96
N ALA A 332 5.25 5.36 -19.46
CA ALA A 332 4.06 4.90 -18.73
C ALA A 332 4.10 3.39 -18.48
N ALA A 333 4.57 2.60 -19.46
CA ALA A 333 4.77 1.17 -19.29
C ALA A 333 5.88 0.86 -18.26
N GLY A 334 7.01 1.56 -18.30
CA GLY A 334 8.14 1.38 -17.39
C GLY A 334 7.77 1.63 -15.94
N ASN A 335 7.09 2.75 -15.63
CA ASN A 335 6.58 2.98 -14.27
C ASN A 335 5.63 1.87 -13.81
N THR A 336 4.77 1.39 -14.71
CA THR A 336 3.83 0.30 -14.40
C THR A 336 4.57 -1.00 -14.14
N VAL A 337 5.62 -1.30 -14.90
CA VAL A 337 6.50 -2.45 -14.67
C VAL A 337 7.16 -2.36 -13.30
N ALA A 338 7.71 -1.20 -12.91
CA ALA A 338 8.33 -1.01 -11.60
C ALA A 338 7.32 -1.27 -10.47
N ALA A 339 6.10 -0.72 -10.59
CA ALA A 339 5.01 -0.96 -9.64
C ALA A 339 4.60 -2.44 -9.54
N LEU A 340 4.41 -3.12 -10.68
CA LEU A 340 4.05 -4.53 -10.71
C LEU A 340 5.18 -5.43 -10.17
N ALA A 341 6.44 -5.12 -10.50
CA ALA A 341 7.61 -5.89 -10.06
C ALA A 341 7.81 -5.76 -8.54
N ILE A 342 7.75 -4.55 -7.98
CA ILE A 342 7.85 -4.39 -6.53
C ILE A 342 6.63 -4.96 -5.81
N GLY A 343 5.43 -4.84 -6.40
CA GLY A 343 4.22 -5.52 -5.94
C GLY A 343 4.43 -7.03 -5.84
N ALA A 344 5.04 -7.64 -6.86
CA ALA A 344 5.36 -9.06 -6.82
C ALA A 344 6.29 -9.42 -5.65
N VAL A 345 7.27 -8.56 -5.31
CA VAL A 345 8.17 -8.78 -4.17
C VAL A 345 7.42 -8.71 -2.84
N VAL A 346 6.73 -7.61 -2.56
CA VAL A 346 6.08 -7.39 -1.24
C VAL A 346 4.93 -8.36 -0.98
N PHE A 347 4.18 -8.76 -2.02
CA PHE A 347 3.10 -9.75 -1.89
C PHE A 347 3.62 -11.18 -1.85
N LYS A 348 4.81 -11.47 -2.38
CA LYS A 348 5.44 -12.79 -2.19
C LYS A 348 5.71 -13.03 -0.71
N GLU A 349 6.33 -12.05 -0.07
CA GLU A 349 6.63 -12.10 1.37
C GLU A 349 5.36 -12.20 2.20
N LYS A 350 4.31 -11.44 1.86
CA LYS A 350 3.00 -11.57 2.50
C LYS A 350 2.43 -12.98 2.40
N CYS A 351 2.45 -13.57 1.20
CA CYS A 351 1.96 -14.94 1.01
C CYS A 351 2.77 -15.94 1.84
N GLU A 352 4.10 -15.79 1.88
CA GLU A 352 4.99 -16.65 2.67
C GLU A 352 4.69 -16.53 4.17
N GLN A 353 4.41 -15.31 4.66
CA GLN A 353 3.99 -15.07 6.04
C GLN A 353 2.60 -15.64 6.34
N ASP A 354 1.61 -15.40 5.48
CA ASP A 354 0.24 -15.91 5.66
C ASP A 354 0.26 -17.46 5.68
N LEU A 355 1.10 -18.09 4.84
CA LEU A 355 1.36 -19.54 4.86
C LEU A 355 2.04 -19.99 6.16
N TYR A 356 3.04 -19.25 6.66
CA TYR A 356 3.71 -19.53 7.94
C TYR A 356 2.74 -19.46 9.13
N PHE A 357 1.78 -18.53 9.09
CA PHE A 357 0.75 -18.36 10.11
C PHE A 357 -0.53 -19.17 9.84
N ASN A 358 -0.50 -20.11 8.88
CA ASN A 358 -1.61 -20.98 8.51
C ASN A 358 -2.94 -20.24 8.20
N GLN A 359 -2.86 -19.03 7.64
CA GLN A 359 -4.03 -18.34 7.08
C GLN A 359 -4.21 -18.76 5.62
N ILE A 360 -5.46 -18.82 5.14
CA ILE A 360 -5.72 -18.94 3.69
C ILE A 360 -5.07 -17.73 3.03
N ALA A 361 -4.01 -17.94 2.26
CA ALA A 361 -3.36 -16.86 1.52
C ALA A 361 -4.37 -16.34 0.47
N ARG A 362 -5.10 -15.27 0.82
CA ARG A 362 -5.92 -14.46 -0.10
C ARG A 362 -5.14 -14.11 -1.37
N ASP A 363 -3.81 -14.07 -1.25
CA ASP A 363 -2.86 -13.62 -2.24
C ASP A 363 -2.14 -14.78 -2.95
N ALA A 364 -2.57 -16.03 -2.76
CA ALA A 364 -1.98 -17.20 -3.42
C ALA A 364 -1.91 -17.00 -4.95
N GLY A 365 -0.68 -17.06 -5.50
CA GLY A 365 -0.42 -16.83 -6.93
C GLY A 365 -0.53 -15.37 -7.38
N TYR A 366 -0.88 -14.41 -6.50
CA TYR A 366 -0.98 -13.00 -6.84
C TYR A 366 0.38 -12.39 -7.21
N SER A 367 1.41 -12.65 -6.40
CA SER A 367 2.79 -12.25 -6.70
C SER A 367 3.25 -12.75 -8.07
N ALA A 368 2.94 -14.01 -8.42
CA ALA A 368 3.29 -14.59 -9.71
C ALA A 368 2.60 -13.88 -10.88
N LYS A 369 1.30 -13.55 -10.75
CA LYS A 369 0.54 -12.78 -11.74
C LYS A 369 1.13 -11.40 -11.98
N LEU A 370 1.48 -10.69 -10.89
CA LEU A 370 2.13 -9.38 -10.96
C LEU A 370 3.47 -9.48 -11.70
N LEU A 371 4.30 -10.48 -11.36
CA LEU A 371 5.59 -10.67 -11.99
C LEU A 371 5.49 -11.03 -13.47
N GLU A 372 4.53 -11.88 -13.85
CA GLU A 372 4.28 -12.24 -15.25
C GLU A 372 3.84 -11.03 -16.09
N ALA A 373 2.93 -10.21 -15.53
CA ALA A 373 2.52 -8.96 -16.15
C ALA A 373 3.70 -7.97 -16.27
N ALA A 374 4.49 -7.79 -15.21
CA ALA A 374 5.68 -6.92 -15.22
C ALA A 374 6.68 -7.35 -16.30
N LYS A 375 7.01 -8.63 -16.39
CA LYS A 375 7.93 -9.17 -17.41
C LYS A 375 7.41 -8.92 -18.82
N SER A 376 6.15 -9.29 -19.09
CA SER A 376 5.59 -9.17 -20.44
C SER A 376 5.39 -7.72 -20.88
N LEU A 377 4.98 -6.82 -19.98
CA LEU A 377 4.85 -5.39 -20.25
C LEU A 377 6.23 -4.73 -20.47
N TYR A 378 7.26 -5.17 -19.75
CA TYR A 378 8.63 -4.69 -19.96
C TYR A 378 9.17 -5.07 -21.34
N GLU A 379 8.99 -6.33 -21.76
CA GLU A 379 9.41 -6.76 -23.10
C GLU A 379 8.69 -5.94 -24.20
N PHE A 380 7.40 -5.64 -24.02
CA PHE A 380 6.67 -4.73 -24.90
C PHE A 380 7.28 -3.32 -24.90
N ALA A 381 7.51 -2.73 -23.73
CA ALA A 381 8.03 -1.36 -23.58
C ALA A 381 9.44 -1.20 -24.17
N LYS A 382 10.28 -2.23 -24.01
CA LYS A 382 11.65 -2.28 -24.55
C LYS A 382 11.66 -2.47 -26.07
N ALA A 383 10.77 -3.30 -26.60
CA ALA A 383 10.65 -3.52 -28.04
C ALA A 383 10.01 -2.35 -28.80
N ASN A 384 9.25 -1.50 -28.11
CA ASN A 384 8.52 -0.38 -28.69
C ASN A 384 8.88 0.94 -27.97
N PRO A 385 10.12 1.45 -28.13
CA PRO A 385 10.58 2.66 -27.45
C PRO A 385 9.74 3.88 -27.83
N GLY A 386 9.24 4.62 -26.85
CA GLY A 386 8.51 5.85 -27.10
C GLY A 386 8.00 6.56 -25.85
N ILE A 387 7.54 7.79 -26.03
CA ILE A 387 6.96 8.62 -24.97
C ILE A 387 5.43 8.53 -25.09
N TYR A 388 4.74 8.07 -24.05
CA TYR A 388 3.30 7.80 -24.12
C TYR A 388 2.49 9.06 -24.46
N SER A 389 2.94 10.22 -23.99
CA SER A 389 2.23 11.49 -24.19
C SER A 389 2.30 12.02 -25.64
N ASN A 390 3.12 11.39 -26.49
CA ASN A 390 3.03 11.57 -27.95
C ASN A 390 1.97 10.67 -28.58
N SER A 391 1.74 9.48 -28.03
CA SER A 391 0.71 8.52 -28.45
C SER A 391 -0.68 8.86 -27.92
N VAL A 392 -0.72 9.50 -26.75
CA VAL A 392 -1.91 9.89 -25.98
C VAL A 392 -1.83 11.41 -25.75
N PRO A 393 -1.98 12.25 -26.78
CA PRO A 393 -1.70 13.69 -26.71
C PRO A 393 -2.59 14.44 -25.72
N GLN A 394 -3.80 13.94 -25.45
CA GLN A 394 -4.69 14.50 -24.41
C GLN A 394 -4.09 14.43 -23.00
N ALA A 395 -3.17 13.50 -22.72
CA ALA A 395 -2.49 13.44 -21.43
C ALA A 395 -1.42 14.53 -21.27
N LYS A 396 -0.91 15.08 -22.38
CA LYS A 396 0.27 15.95 -22.40
C LYS A 396 0.11 17.24 -21.61
N ALA A 397 -1.10 17.79 -21.56
CA ALA A 397 -1.40 19.00 -20.78
C ALA A 397 -1.41 18.76 -19.27
N PHE A 398 -1.48 17.50 -18.82
CA PHE A 398 -1.53 17.10 -17.42
C PHE A 398 -0.22 16.43 -17.01
N TYR A 399 0.10 15.31 -17.65
CA TYR A 399 1.25 14.45 -17.37
C TYR A 399 2.09 14.24 -18.63
N GLY A 400 2.46 15.33 -19.30
CA GLY A 400 3.41 15.29 -20.41
C GLY A 400 4.76 14.77 -19.94
N SER A 401 5.25 13.71 -20.60
CA SER A 401 6.50 13.05 -20.23
C SER A 401 7.71 13.67 -20.95
N SER A 402 8.83 13.78 -20.24
CA SER A 402 10.08 14.35 -20.76
C SER A 402 11.06 13.30 -21.32
N GLY A 403 10.84 12.02 -21.03
CA GLY A 403 11.75 10.93 -21.39
C GLY A 403 11.14 9.56 -21.08
N PHE A 404 11.93 8.49 -21.20
CA PHE A 404 11.51 7.15 -20.76
C PHE A 404 12.66 6.31 -20.21
N LYS A 405 13.90 6.78 -20.32
CA LYS A 405 15.08 5.96 -20.01
C LYS A 405 15.15 5.69 -18.52
N ASP A 406 14.87 6.70 -17.73
CA ASP A 406 14.86 6.63 -16.28
C ASP A 406 13.73 5.72 -15.76
N GLU A 407 12.52 5.76 -16.32
CA GLU A 407 11.48 4.76 -16.03
C GLU A 407 11.91 3.34 -16.42
N MET A 408 12.50 3.17 -17.61
CA MET A 408 12.99 1.86 -18.06
C MET A 408 14.16 1.36 -17.23
N CYS A 409 14.96 2.25 -16.64
CA CYS A 409 16.01 1.89 -15.69
C CYS A 409 15.41 1.33 -14.40
N GLU A 410 14.48 2.05 -13.75
CA GLU A 410 13.82 1.57 -12.53
C GLU A 410 13.08 0.25 -12.79
N ALA A 411 12.31 0.17 -13.88
CA ALA A 411 11.60 -1.04 -14.29
C ALA A 411 12.54 -2.25 -14.41
N ALA A 412 13.68 -2.08 -15.06
CA ALA A 412 14.67 -3.15 -15.23
C ALA A 412 15.34 -3.51 -13.90
N ALA A 413 15.68 -2.52 -13.08
CA ALA A 413 16.27 -2.77 -11.77
C ALA A 413 15.32 -3.54 -10.84
N GLU A 414 14.04 -3.18 -10.81
CA GLU A 414 13.01 -3.90 -10.03
C GLU A 414 12.78 -5.32 -10.56
N LEU A 415 12.75 -5.51 -11.88
CA LEU A 415 12.68 -6.85 -12.46
C LEU A 415 13.91 -7.70 -12.11
N TYR A 416 15.10 -7.11 -12.06
CA TYR A 416 16.28 -7.82 -11.55
C TYR A 416 16.11 -8.17 -10.07
N LYS A 417 15.63 -7.25 -9.22
CA LYS A 417 15.34 -7.55 -7.80
C LYS A 417 14.42 -8.76 -7.65
N ALA A 418 13.33 -8.78 -8.41
CA ALA A 418 12.29 -9.81 -8.35
C ALA A 418 12.70 -11.16 -8.97
N THR A 419 13.61 -11.18 -9.95
CA THR A 419 13.89 -12.39 -10.76
C THR A 419 15.32 -12.91 -10.66
N LYS A 420 16.28 -12.04 -10.33
CA LYS A 420 17.72 -12.26 -10.44
C LYS A 420 18.21 -12.61 -11.86
N ASP A 421 17.40 -12.36 -12.89
CA ASP A 421 17.83 -12.55 -14.28
C ASP A 421 18.75 -11.40 -14.73
N GLN A 422 20.01 -11.74 -14.99
CA GLN A 422 21.09 -10.80 -15.30
C GLN A 422 20.80 -9.91 -16.52
N LYS A 423 19.89 -10.29 -17.42
CA LYS A 423 19.50 -9.43 -18.55
C LYS A 423 18.94 -8.10 -18.05
N TYR A 424 18.15 -8.12 -16.98
CA TYR A 424 17.50 -6.91 -16.46
C TYR A 424 18.50 -5.97 -15.77
N LEU A 425 19.50 -6.48 -15.05
CA LEU A 425 20.56 -5.64 -14.50
C LEU A 425 21.42 -5.03 -15.62
N THR A 426 21.69 -5.78 -16.68
CA THR A 426 22.38 -5.27 -17.87
C THR A 426 21.58 -4.13 -18.51
N ASP A 427 20.27 -4.31 -18.65
CA ASP A 427 19.39 -3.29 -19.20
C ASP A 427 19.32 -2.04 -18.31
N ALA A 428 19.15 -2.19 -17.00
CA ALA A 428 19.13 -1.07 -16.05
C ALA A 428 20.40 -0.22 -16.18
N LYS A 429 21.57 -0.84 -16.24
CA LYS A 429 22.85 -0.14 -16.45
C LYS A 429 22.94 0.55 -17.81
N SER A 430 22.25 0.07 -18.83
CA SER A 430 22.23 0.68 -20.17
C SER A 430 21.38 1.95 -20.23
N PHE A 431 20.39 2.08 -19.34
CA PHE A 431 19.51 3.23 -19.24
C PHE A 431 19.99 4.29 -18.23
N TYR A 432 20.92 3.93 -17.36
CA TYR A 432 21.51 4.81 -16.35
C TYR A 432 22.03 6.14 -16.94
N ASP A 433 21.67 7.22 -16.28
CA ASP A 433 22.16 8.58 -16.53
C ASP A 433 23.01 9.06 -15.33
N PRO A 434 24.30 9.41 -15.53
CA PRO A 434 25.15 9.91 -14.46
C PRO A 434 24.91 11.37 -14.08
N ALA A 435 24.07 12.10 -14.80
CA ALA A 435 23.83 13.52 -14.54
C ALA A 435 23.27 13.77 -13.12
N LEU A 436 23.56 14.95 -12.58
CA LEU A 436 22.92 15.41 -11.34
C LEU A 436 21.42 15.52 -11.58
N ALA A 437 20.65 14.68 -10.88
CA ALA A 437 19.21 14.62 -11.03
C ALA A 437 18.54 15.95 -10.66
N TRP A 438 17.59 16.39 -11.50
CA TRP A 438 16.79 17.57 -11.19
C TRP A 438 15.87 17.30 -9.99
N GLY A 439 15.25 16.13 -9.93
CA GLY A 439 14.38 15.72 -8.83
C GLY A 439 13.91 14.28 -8.99
N TYR A 440 13.14 13.81 -8.01
CA TYR A 440 12.35 12.58 -8.14
C TYR A 440 10.87 12.93 -8.22
N SER A 441 10.15 12.42 -9.22
CA SER A 441 8.72 12.70 -9.44
C SER A 441 8.08 11.65 -10.36
N TRP A 442 6.79 11.84 -10.66
CA TRP A 442 6.07 11.05 -11.67
C TRP A 442 6.71 11.11 -13.07
N ASP A 443 7.58 12.09 -13.37
CA ASP A 443 8.29 12.26 -14.66
C ASP A 443 9.79 12.00 -14.59
N ALA A 444 10.40 12.12 -13.40
CA ALA A 444 11.85 11.98 -13.24
C ALA A 444 12.19 10.88 -12.24
N LYS A 445 12.85 9.82 -12.70
CA LYS A 445 13.23 8.63 -11.91
C LYS A 445 14.72 8.48 -11.70
N GLN A 446 15.52 9.40 -12.24
CA GLN A 446 16.98 9.36 -12.20
C GLN A 446 17.55 8.98 -10.81
N PRO A 447 17.17 9.65 -9.69
CA PRO A 447 17.77 9.30 -8.41
C PRO A 447 17.27 7.95 -7.88
N GLY A 448 16.07 7.51 -8.23
CA GLY A 448 15.57 6.18 -7.86
C GLY A 448 16.26 5.06 -8.66
N CYS A 449 16.45 5.24 -9.97
CA CYS A 449 17.29 4.37 -10.81
C CYS A 449 18.72 4.24 -10.26
N GLN A 450 19.35 5.37 -9.90
CA GLN A 450 20.69 5.40 -9.32
C GLN A 450 20.73 4.66 -7.99
N LEU A 451 19.74 4.86 -7.12
CA LEU A 451 19.66 4.22 -5.81
C LEU A 451 19.42 2.71 -5.91
N LEU A 452 18.53 2.25 -6.81
CA LEU A 452 18.36 0.83 -7.10
C LEU A 452 19.64 0.21 -7.64
N LEU A 453 20.35 0.90 -8.53
CA LEU A 453 21.64 0.40 -9.02
C LEU A 453 22.70 0.33 -7.91
N TRP A 454 22.70 1.26 -6.95
CA TRP A 454 23.51 1.14 -5.74
C TRP A 454 23.13 -0.11 -4.93
N GLU A 455 21.84 -0.30 -4.63
CA GLU A 455 21.33 -1.47 -3.90
C GLU A 455 21.79 -2.77 -4.56
N LEU A 456 21.76 -2.82 -5.89
CA LEU A 456 22.03 -4.03 -6.66
C LEU A 456 23.51 -4.32 -6.89
N THR A 457 24.39 -3.31 -6.88
CA THR A 457 25.78 -3.49 -7.33
C THR A 457 26.84 -2.93 -6.40
N GLN A 458 26.48 -2.01 -5.51
CA GLN A 458 27.39 -1.29 -4.61
C GLN A 458 28.53 -0.55 -5.36
N GLU A 459 28.33 -0.22 -6.64
CA GLU A 459 29.31 0.58 -7.40
C GLU A 459 29.33 2.03 -6.88
N ALA A 460 30.53 2.51 -6.52
CA ALA A 460 30.72 3.80 -5.85
C ALA A 460 30.07 5.01 -6.56
N LYS A 461 30.00 4.99 -7.90
CA LYS A 461 29.41 6.09 -8.69
C LYS A 461 27.94 6.35 -8.32
N TYR A 462 27.17 5.29 -8.05
CA TYR A 462 25.76 5.41 -7.69
C TYR A 462 25.59 6.01 -6.30
N LYS A 463 26.47 5.66 -5.35
CA LYS A 463 26.55 6.33 -4.05
C LYS A 463 26.91 7.81 -4.19
N THR A 464 27.89 8.15 -5.04
CA THR A 464 28.24 9.55 -5.33
C THR A 464 27.04 10.33 -5.88
N ASN A 465 26.24 9.74 -6.78
CA ASN A 465 25.03 10.39 -7.28
C ASN A 465 24.05 10.74 -6.14
N MET A 466 23.87 9.85 -5.14
CA MET A 466 23.01 10.11 -3.99
C MET A 466 23.56 11.21 -3.08
N GLU A 467 24.87 11.21 -2.84
CA GLU A 467 25.55 12.26 -2.07
C GLU A 467 25.42 13.63 -2.73
N GLU A 468 25.58 13.71 -4.05
CA GLU A 468 25.42 14.94 -4.82
C GLU A 468 23.96 15.41 -4.89
N PHE A 469 23.02 14.48 -5.09
CA PHE A 469 21.59 14.80 -5.13
C PHE A 469 21.11 15.41 -3.81
N ILE A 470 21.38 14.74 -2.67
CA ILE A 470 20.98 15.27 -1.37
C ILE A 470 21.79 16.52 -1.01
N ALA A 471 23.07 16.62 -1.39
CA ALA A 471 23.83 17.86 -1.20
C ALA A 471 23.24 19.06 -1.98
N ALA A 472 22.72 18.82 -3.19
CA ALA A 472 22.03 19.87 -3.95
C ALA A 472 20.75 20.33 -3.25
N TYR A 473 19.98 19.40 -2.67
CA TYR A 473 18.70 19.65 -2.03
C TYR A 473 18.80 20.16 -0.58
N ALA A 474 19.90 19.88 0.11
CA ALA A 474 20.15 20.27 1.50
C ALA A 474 20.50 21.77 1.65
N PRO A 475 20.48 22.32 2.88
CA PRO A 475 20.78 23.74 3.10
C PRO A 475 22.16 24.15 2.54
N GLY A 476 22.18 25.24 1.78
CA GLY A 476 23.38 25.72 1.09
C GLY A 476 23.68 25.04 -0.25
N GLY A 477 22.84 24.08 -0.67
CA GLY A 477 22.90 23.45 -1.98
C GLY A 477 22.39 24.34 -3.12
N SER A 478 22.33 23.76 -4.32
CA SER A 478 21.91 24.47 -5.54
C SER A 478 20.39 24.59 -5.70
N VAL A 479 19.60 23.81 -4.95
CA VAL A 479 18.14 23.94 -4.93
C VAL A 479 17.75 25.05 -3.95
N PRO A 480 16.93 26.03 -4.37
CA PRO A 480 16.48 27.08 -3.46
C PRO A 480 15.76 26.51 -2.23
N MET A 481 15.88 27.20 -1.10
CA MET A 481 15.09 26.94 0.09
C MET A 481 14.26 28.17 0.43
N THR A 482 13.06 27.94 0.95
CA THR A 482 12.24 29.02 1.52
C THR A 482 12.91 29.61 2.77
N PRO A 483 12.55 30.83 3.18
CA PRO A 483 13.01 31.42 4.44
C PRO A 483 12.89 30.47 5.65
N CYS A 484 11.81 29.70 5.77
CA CYS A 484 11.59 28.74 6.84
C CYS A 484 12.10 27.32 6.57
N GLY A 485 12.82 27.08 5.46
CA GLY A 485 13.68 25.90 5.30
C GLY A 485 13.10 24.73 4.49
N LEU A 486 11.97 24.93 3.80
CA LEU A 486 11.49 23.97 2.81
C LEU A 486 12.37 24.05 1.56
N THR A 487 12.87 22.90 1.07
CA THR A 487 13.50 22.82 -0.25
C THR A 487 12.46 23.09 -1.33
N TYR A 488 12.61 24.20 -2.05
CA TYR A 488 11.65 24.70 -3.02
C TYR A 488 12.13 24.42 -4.45
N ARG A 489 11.75 23.27 -5.00
CA ARG A 489 12.14 22.86 -6.35
C ARG A 489 11.28 23.48 -7.45
N ASP A 490 9.96 23.49 -7.25
CA ASP A 490 8.98 23.99 -8.22
C ASP A 490 7.77 24.55 -7.48
N LYS A 491 7.00 25.42 -8.16
CA LYS A 491 5.75 25.97 -7.61
C LYS A 491 4.64 24.93 -7.53
N TRP A 492 4.61 23.96 -8.45
CA TRP A 492 3.62 22.90 -8.47
C TRP A 492 4.06 21.78 -7.53
N GLY A 493 3.40 21.63 -6.39
CA GLY A 493 3.75 20.60 -5.41
C GLY A 493 5.13 20.80 -4.82
N SER A 494 5.39 21.97 -4.21
CA SER A 494 6.64 22.25 -3.50
C SER A 494 6.86 21.24 -2.36
N ASN A 495 5.81 20.93 -1.59
CA ASN A 495 5.84 19.88 -0.58
C ASN A 495 6.13 18.50 -1.17
N ARG A 496 5.54 18.16 -2.32
CA ARG A 496 5.81 16.88 -3.01
C ARG A 496 7.28 16.72 -3.33
N TYR A 497 7.92 17.75 -3.89
CA TYR A 497 9.34 17.64 -4.25
C TYR A 497 10.26 17.53 -3.03
N ALA A 498 9.98 18.29 -1.96
CA ALA A 498 10.71 18.18 -0.71
C ALA A 498 10.53 16.79 -0.07
N ALA A 499 9.31 16.28 -0.06
CA ALA A 499 8.99 14.95 0.44
C ALA A 499 9.62 13.82 -0.39
N ASN A 500 9.63 13.94 -1.72
CA ASN A 500 10.30 12.96 -2.60
C ASN A 500 11.81 12.94 -2.37
N ALA A 501 12.45 14.09 -2.14
CA ALA A 501 13.86 14.13 -1.79
C ALA A 501 14.14 13.54 -0.39
N ALA A 502 13.24 13.78 0.58
CA ALA A 502 13.30 13.14 1.89
C ALA A 502 13.13 11.60 1.79
N PHE A 503 12.26 11.12 0.91
CA PHE A 503 12.10 9.69 0.59
C PHE A 503 13.41 9.09 0.08
N ILE A 504 14.02 9.70 -0.94
CA ILE A 504 15.32 9.24 -1.47
C ILE A 504 16.38 9.22 -0.36
N ALA A 505 16.40 10.24 0.49
CA ALA A 505 17.34 10.31 1.61
C ALA A 505 17.16 9.15 2.59
N VAL A 506 15.94 8.80 3.01
CA VAL A 506 15.72 7.71 3.98
C VAL A 506 16.02 6.33 3.40
N ILE A 507 15.71 6.09 2.11
CA ILE A 507 16.09 4.82 1.44
C ILE A 507 17.61 4.74 1.32
N ALA A 508 18.28 5.83 0.94
CA ALA A 508 19.73 5.87 0.86
C ALA A 508 20.40 5.58 2.22
N VAL A 509 19.83 6.07 3.33
CA VAL A 509 20.32 5.73 4.68
C VAL A 509 20.12 4.26 5.00
N ALA A 510 18.97 3.67 4.64
CA ALA A 510 18.72 2.24 4.81
C ALA A 510 19.76 1.39 4.06
N ASP A 511 20.25 1.89 2.92
CA ASP A 511 21.28 1.26 2.10
C ASP A 511 22.71 1.77 2.41
N GLY A 512 22.92 2.37 3.59
CA GLY A 512 24.25 2.71 4.12
C GLY A 512 24.89 3.99 3.57
N ILE A 513 24.09 4.90 3.01
CA ILE A 513 24.56 6.19 2.46
C ILE A 513 24.10 7.35 3.36
N GLY A 514 25.02 8.29 3.64
CA GLY A 514 24.69 9.61 4.19
C GLY A 514 24.39 9.68 5.70
N GLY A 515 23.87 8.61 6.32
CA GLY A 515 23.63 8.49 7.77
C GLY A 515 22.84 9.69 8.34
N ASP A 516 23.26 10.17 9.52
CA ASP A 516 22.61 11.28 10.23
C ASP A 516 22.43 12.54 9.38
N LYS A 517 23.35 12.84 8.44
CA LYS A 517 23.21 14.01 7.56
C LYS A 517 21.95 13.93 6.71
N PHE A 518 21.66 12.75 6.16
CA PHE A 518 20.50 12.51 5.32
C PHE A 518 19.22 12.41 6.16
N LEU A 519 19.28 11.77 7.34
CA LEU A 519 18.15 11.74 8.27
C LEU A 519 17.77 13.14 8.78
N ASN A 520 18.76 13.98 9.08
CA ASN A 520 18.53 15.38 9.47
C ASN A 520 17.88 16.18 8.33
N TYR A 521 18.32 15.97 7.09
CA TYR A 521 17.66 16.56 5.92
C TYR A 521 16.21 16.09 5.81
N ALA A 522 15.98 14.77 5.79
CA ALA A 522 14.64 14.20 5.67
C ALA A 522 13.70 14.69 6.79
N MET A 523 14.15 14.67 8.05
CA MET A 523 13.39 15.20 9.18
C MET A 523 13.08 16.70 9.00
N SER A 524 14.04 17.51 8.55
CA SER A 524 13.78 18.95 8.36
C SER A 524 12.64 19.21 7.37
N GLN A 525 12.55 18.42 6.29
CA GLN A 525 11.51 18.59 5.27
C GLN A 525 10.17 18.03 5.73
N ILE A 526 10.15 16.83 6.31
CA ILE A 526 8.91 16.21 6.80
C ILE A 526 8.36 16.99 8.00
N ASN A 527 9.20 17.46 8.91
CA ASN A 527 8.75 18.29 10.03
C ASN A 527 8.21 19.63 9.56
N TYR A 528 8.82 20.26 8.54
CA TYR A 528 8.26 21.48 7.93
C TYR A 528 6.83 21.22 7.42
N ILE A 529 6.64 20.11 6.71
CA ILE A 529 5.34 19.69 6.18
C ILE A 529 4.34 19.45 7.32
N LEU A 530 4.78 18.88 8.45
CA LEU A 530 3.91 18.53 9.58
C LEU A 530 3.66 19.68 10.57
N GLY A 531 4.42 20.78 10.50
CA GLY A 531 4.15 21.98 11.33
C GLY A 531 5.32 22.91 11.63
N ASP A 532 6.57 22.58 11.27
CA ASP A 532 7.77 23.42 11.47
C ASP A 532 7.88 24.50 10.40
N ASN A 533 6.87 25.36 10.37
CA ASN A 533 6.79 26.51 9.50
C ASN A 533 6.20 27.70 10.26
N ASN A 534 6.34 28.90 9.68
CA ASN A 534 5.91 30.17 10.28
C ASN A 534 4.41 30.27 10.61
N LYS A 535 3.58 29.34 10.13
CA LYS A 535 2.14 29.29 10.38
C LYS A 535 1.76 28.22 11.41
N HIS A 536 2.72 27.41 11.87
CA HIS A 536 2.45 26.21 12.67
C HIS A 536 1.30 25.38 12.08
N LEU A 537 1.33 25.22 10.75
CA LEU A 537 0.30 24.57 9.95
C LEU A 537 0.84 23.26 9.42
N SER A 538 0.14 22.15 9.67
CA SER A 538 0.42 20.92 8.92
C SER A 538 -0.17 21.03 7.52
N TYR A 539 0.63 20.73 6.50
CA TYR A 539 0.14 20.58 5.12
C TYR A 539 -0.45 19.20 4.84
N GLU A 540 -0.36 18.26 5.78
CA GLU A 540 -1.09 17.00 5.75
C GLU A 540 -2.47 17.18 6.40
N ILE A 541 -3.52 17.04 5.60
CA ILE A 541 -4.89 17.27 6.07
C ILE A 541 -5.26 16.26 7.16
N GLY A 542 -5.71 16.76 8.31
CA GLY A 542 -6.10 15.94 9.46
C GLY A 542 -4.95 15.63 10.44
N PHE A 543 -3.72 16.03 10.13
CA PHE A 543 -2.60 15.94 11.06
C PHE A 543 -2.48 17.19 11.95
N GLY A 544 -2.20 16.98 13.24
CA GLY A 544 -2.17 18.06 14.22
C GLY A 544 -3.54 18.74 14.42
N ASN A 545 -3.52 19.95 14.98
CA ASN A 545 -4.74 20.74 15.26
C ASN A 545 -5.00 21.87 14.24
N ASN A 546 -4.03 22.16 13.39
CA ASN A 546 -4.09 23.23 12.40
C ASN A 546 -3.63 22.68 11.05
N TYR A 547 -4.56 22.56 10.10
CA TYR A 547 -4.34 21.98 8.77
C TYR A 547 -5.37 22.52 7.75
N PRO A 548 -5.08 22.46 6.43
CA PRO A 548 -5.99 22.91 5.38
C PRO A 548 -7.37 22.26 5.44
N LYS A 549 -8.42 23.07 5.28
CA LYS A 549 -9.82 22.66 5.28
C LYS A 549 -10.45 22.77 3.90
N LYS A 550 -9.77 23.42 2.96
CA LYS A 550 -10.28 23.73 1.62
C LYS A 550 -9.36 23.14 0.54
N PRO A 551 -9.02 21.84 0.58
CA PRO A 551 -8.27 21.23 -0.51
C PRO A 551 -9.04 21.36 -1.82
N HIS A 552 -8.31 21.49 -2.91
CA HIS A 552 -8.86 21.41 -4.25
C HIS A 552 -9.15 19.93 -4.56
N HIS A 553 -10.29 19.44 -4.04
CA HIS A 553 -10.69 18.03 -4.11
C HIS A 553 -12.20 17.89 -4.20
N ARG A 554 -12.71 17.40 -5.34
CA ARG A 554 -14.15 17.25 -5.62
C ARG A 554 -14.88 16.43 -4.58
N GLY A 555 -14.40 15.21 -4.32
CA GLY A 555 -15.04 14.28 -3.38
C GLY A 555 -15.09 14.84 -1.96
N ALA A 556 -14.10 15.65 -1.57
CA ALA A 556 -14.08 16.26 -0.25
C ALA A 556 -15.00 17.49 -0.17
N ALA A 557 -15.05 18.28 -1.24
CA ALA A 557 -15.84 19.50 -1.36
C ALA A 557 -17.35 19.24 -1.51
N CYS A 558 -17.76 18.03 -1.90
CA CYS A 558 -19.14 17.74 -2.30
C CYS A 558 -19.80 16.65 -1.45
N LYS A 559 -21.08 16.87 -1.13
CA LYS A 559 -22.01 15.87 -0.60
C LYS A 559 -23.13 15.62 -1.65
N PRO A 560 -23.99 14.61 -1.50
CA PRO A 560 -25.07 14.38 -2.46
C PRO A 560 -25.89 15.65 -2.75
N GLY A 561 -25.93 16.06 -4.02
CA GLY A 561 -26.68 17.22 -4.49
C GLY A 561 -26.13 18.61 -4.12
N TRP A 562 -24.95 18.72 -3.47
CA TRP A 562 -24.39 20.03 -3.10
C TRP A 562 -22.88 20.01 -2.94
N CYS A 563 -22.20 21.03 -3.44
CA CYS A 563 -20.78 21.27 -3.22
C CYS A 563 -20.54 22.58 -2.45
N ALA A 564 -19.58 22.55 -1.52
CA ALA A 564 -19.15 23.73 -0.81
C ALA A 564 -18.50 24.75 -1.77
N PRO A 565 -18.88 26.03 -1.70
CA PRO A 565 -18.15 27.10 -2.36
C PRO A 565 -16.68 27.15 -1.93
N SER A 566 -15.82 27.74 -2.75
CA SER A 566 -14.36 27.74 -2.51
C SER A 566 -13.92 28.43 -1.22
N TRP A 567 -14.68 29.40 -0.72
CA TRP A 567 -14.41 30.11 0.53
C TRP A 567 -14.90 29.35 1.78
N GLN A 568 -15.70 28.29 1.64
CA GLN A 568 -16.17 27.47 2.75
C GLN A 568 -15.31 26.22 2.92
N ASP A 569 -15.23 25.73 4.15
CA ASP A 569 -14.61 24.45 4.49
C ASP A 569 -15.30 23.30 3.73
N SER A 570 -14.52 22.27 3.43
CA SER A 570 -15.06 21.07 2.80
C SER A 570 -16.01 20.34 3.75
N PRO A 571 -17.15 19.80 3.29
CA PRO A 571 -18.05 19.00 4.13
C PRO A 571 -17.40 17.69 4.61
N HIS A 572 -16.36 17.21 3.91
CA HIS A 572 -15.60 16.03 4.29
C HIS A 572 -14.13 16.38 4.52
N ILE A 573 -13.53 15.78 5.55
CA ILE A 573 -12.09 15.87 5.80
C ILE A 573 -11.40 14.83 4.93
N LEU A 574 -10.50 15.28 4.06
CA LEU A 574 -9.65 14.43 3.24
C LEU A 574 -8.41 14.02 4.02
N TYR A 575 -8.59 13.14 5.02
CA TYR A 575 -7.50 12.70 5.88
C TYR A 575 -6.29 12.22 5.07
N GLY A 576 -5.10 12.70 5.45
CA GLY A 576 -3.82 12.35 4.85
C GLY A 576 -3.47 13.12 3.58
N GLY A 577 -4.40 13.82 2.93
CA GLY A 577 -4.10 14.53 1.68
C GLY A 577 -3.00 15.56 1.88
N LEU A 578 -1.89 15.43 1.15
CA LEU A 578 -0.79 16.40 1.21
C LEU A 578 -1.05 17.53 0.22
N CYS A 579 -1.29 18.73 0.75
CA CYS A 579 -1.42 19.92 -0.09
C CYS A 579 -0.11 20.26 -0.80
N GLY A 580 -0.22 20.83 -2.01
CA GLY A 580 0.91 21.22 -2.85
C GLY A 580 1.96 22.07 -2.13
N GLY A 581 1.53 22.94 -1.22
CA GLY A 581 2.43 23.62 -0.28
C GLY A 581 2.59 25.11 -0.54
N PRO A 582 3.51 25.77 0.19
CA PRO A 582 3.69 27.21 0.11
C PRO A 582 4.41 27.62 -1.17
N GLY A 583 4.36 28.93 -1.45
CA GLY A 583 5.25 29.57 -2.42
C GLY A 583 6.68 29.71 -1.90
N PRO A 584 7.59 30.34 -2.68
CA PRO A 584 9.02 30.38 -2.37
C PRO A 584 9.35 31.19 -1.11
N ASN A 585 8.41 31.98 -0.60
CA ASN A 585 8.57 32.82 0.59
C ASN A 585 7.71 32.33 1.78
N ASP A 586 7.41 31.02 1.84
CA ASP A 586 6.55 30.41 2.87
C ASP A 586 5.10 30.94 2.84
N ASP A 587 4.68 31.55 1.74
CA ASP A 587 3.35 32.13 1.59
C ASP A 587 2.33 31.04 1.23
N TYR A 588 1.35 30.87 2.11
CA TYR A 588 0.27 29.90 1.94
C TYR A 588 -1.05 30.48 2.45
N GLN A 589 -2.11 30.22 1.69
CA GLN A 589 -3.49 30.49 2.07
C GLN A 589 -4.32 29.26 1.75
N ASP A 590 -5.14 28.83 2.69
CA ASP A 590 -6.07 27.72 2.50
C ASP A 590 -7.25 28.19 1.62
N ASN A 591 -7.05 28.12 0.31
CA ASN A 591 -8.01 28.51 -0.72
C ASN A 591 -8.21 27.37 -1.69
N ARG A 592 -9.45 26.89 -1.80
CA ARG A 592 -9.82 25.82 -2.72
C ARG A 592 -9.49 26.14 -4.16
N ASP A 593 -9.62 27.39 -4.61
CA ASP A 593 -9.37 27.75 -6.01
C ASP A 593 -7.87 27.90 -6.32
N ASP A 594 -7.00 27.85 -5.30
CA ASP A 594 -5.55 27.84 -5.48
C ASP A 594 -5.04 26.41 -5.71
N TYR A 595 -5.27 25.90 -6.91
CA TYR A 595 -4.79 24.59 -7.38
C TYR A 595 -3.25 24.50 -7.52
N VAL A 596 -2.50 25.55 -7.18
CA VAL A 596 -1.03 25.45 -7.05
C VAL A 596 -0.70 24.92 -5.65
N LYS A 597 -1.32 25.52 -4.63
CA LYS A 597 -0.96 25.33 -3.22
C LYS A 597 -1.87 24.35 -2.47
N ASN A 598 -3.14 24.27 -2.86
CA ASN A 598 -4.17 23.46 -2.22
C ASN A 598 -4.53 22.18 -2.99
N GLU A 599 -3.85 21.92 -4.11
CA GLU A 599 -3.98 20.64 -4.82
C GLU A 599 -3.49 19.48 -3.96
N VAL A 600 -4.14 18.33 -4.14
CA VAL A 600 -3.79 17.05 -3.54
C VAL A 600 -3.79 16.00 -4.64
N ALA A 601 -2.77 15.16 -4.69
CA ALA A 601 -2.62 14.14 -5.73
C ALA A 601 -1.91 12.90 -5.21
N CYS A 602 -2.14 11.75 -5.87
CA CYS A 602 -1.50 10.49 -5.51
C CYS A 602 0.03 10.60 -5.44
N ASP A 603 0.66 11.31 -6.40
CA ASP A 603 2.11 11.47 -6.45
C ASP A 603 2.66 12.47 -5.41
N PHE A 604 1.80 13.31 -4.82
CA PHE A 604 2.22 14.22 -3.74
C PHE A 604 2.43 13.44 -2.44
N ASN A 605 1.53 12.51 -2.16
CA ASN A 605 1.58 11.68 -0.97
C ASN A 605 2.65 10.59 -1.01
N ALA A 606 3.09 10.14 -2.20
CA ALA A 606 3.90 8.92 -2.33
C ALA A 606 5.24 9.02 -1.59
N GLY A 607 6.09 9.99 -1.95
CA GLY A 607 7.37 10.19 -1.27
C GLY A 607 7.20 10.63 0.18
N PHE A 608 6.16 11.41 0.49
CA PHE A 608 5.86 11.81 1.88
C PHE A 608 5.55 10.62 2.78
N GLN A 609 4.71 9.71 2.29
CA GLN A 609 4.29 8.50 3.00
C GLN A 609 5.50 7.60 3.26
N THR A 610 6.33 7.33 2.24
CA THR A 610 7.54 6.52 2.39
C THR A 610 8.58 7.19 3.27
N ALA A 611 8.74 8.52 3.19
CA ALA A 611 9.63 9.26 4.08
C ALA A 611 9.19 9.15 5.55
N CYS A 612 7.88 9.25 5.83
CA CYS A 612 7.35 9.04 7.18
C CYS A 612 7.59 7.61 7.66
N ALA A 613 7.39 6.60 6.80
CA ALA A 613 7.68 5.20 7.13
C ALA A 613 9.17 5.00 7.49
N GLY A 614 10.09 5.54 6.68
CA GLY A 614 11.53 5.46 6.95
C GLY A 614 11.95 6.18 8.23
N LEU A 615 11.47 7.40 8.46
CA LEU A 615 11.75 8.12 9.71
C LEU A 615 11.19 7.38 10.94
N TYR A 616 10.00 6.79 10.82
CA TYR A 616 9.41 5.98 11.89
C TYR A 616 10.21 4.70 12.14
N HIS A 617 10.64 4.00 11.09
CA HIS A 617 11.54 2.85 11.15
C HIS A 617 12.82 3.18 11.94
N PHE A 618 13.53 4.25 11.58
CA PHE A 618 14.75 4.64 12.30
C PHE A 618 14.44 5.03 13.76
N ALA A 619 13.27 5.59 14.03
CA ALA A 619 12.89 5.95 15.40
C ALA A 619 12.63 4.73 16.28
N ILE A 620 11.82 3.77 15.82
CA ILE A 620 11.50 2.55 16.60
C ILE A 620 12.73 1.66 16.81
N ASN A 621 13.72 1.74 15.91
CA ASN A 621 15.01 1.05 16.03
C ASN A 621 16.08 1.86 16.79
N ASN A 622 15.72 3.00 17.41
CA ASN A 622 16.63 3.90 18.14
C ASN A 622 17.81 4.47 17.31
N GLN A 623 17.68 4.48 15.99
CA GLN A 623 18.66 4.95 15.02
C GLN A 623 18.39 6.36 14.51
N LEU A 624 17.23 6.94 14.81
CA LEU A 624 16.95 8.33 14.45
C LEU A 624 17.78 9.29 15.33
N PRO A 625 18.49 10.27 14.76
CA PRO A 625 19.13 11.33 15.54
C PRO A 625 18.08 12.27 16.15
N PRO A 626 18.44 13.14 17.12
CA PRO A 626 17.53 14.16 17.61
C PRO A 626 17.01 15.03 16.46
N SER A 627 15.72 15.36 16.50
CA SER A 627 15.13 16.26 15.50
C SER A 627 15.95 17.55 15.37
N PRO A 628 16.27 17.99 14.13
CA PRO A 628 16.88 19.30 13.93
C PRO A 628 15.95 20.40 14.47
N PRO A 629 16.51 21.54 14.93
CA PRO A 629 15.70 22.67 15.35
C PRO A 629 14.89 23.21 14.17
N ALA A 630 13.66 23.59 14.45
CA ALA A 630 12.82 24.27 13.48
C ALA A 630 13.46 25.61 13.09
N LYS A 631 13.50 25.92 11.80
CA LYS A 631 14.03 27.21 11.33
C LYS A 631 13.03 28.34 11.58
N CYS A 632 11.74 27.98 11.48
CA CYS A 632 10.54 28.63 12.00
C CYS A 632 9.73 27.50 12.66
#